data_AF-A0A5K1H536-F1
#
_entry.id   AF-A0A5K1H536-F1
#
_cell.length_a   1.000
_cell.length_b   1.000
_cell.length_c   1.000
_cell.angle_alpha   90.00
_cell.angle_beta   90.00
_cell.angle_gamma   90.00
#
_symmetry.space_group_name_H-M   'P 1'
#
loop_
_entity.id
_entity.type
_entity.pdbx_description
1 polymer ?
#
loop_
_entity_poly.entity_id
_entity_poly.type
_entity_poly.pdbx_seq_one_letter_code
_entity_poly.pdbx_strand_id
1 'polypeptide(L)' 'PLSVTANYTDGSTFEVNMRNLFSTFTNGSLSTGFSNATVVEGSDTVYGLVQCRGDLGQDSYKDCIRNSTHQ' A
#
# COMPACT_ATOMS: atom_id res chain seq x y z
N PRO A 1 17.59 -15.93 2.03
CA PRO A 1 16.33 -15.80 1.26
C PRO A 1 16.64 -15.49 -0.20
N LEU A 2 16.16 -16.32 -1.14
CA LEU A 2 16.27 -16.02 -2.56
C LEU A 2 15.45 -14.76 -2.85
N SER A 3 16.11 -13.66 -3.19
CA SER A 3 15.43 -12.46 -3.68
C SER A 3 15.03 -12.75 -5.13
N VAL A 4 13.74 -13.03 -5.34
CA VAL A 4 13.18 -13.12 -6.69
C VAL A 4 12.73 -11.72 -7.09
N THR A 5 13.39 -11.15 -8.09
CA THR A 5 12.92 -9.91 -8.72
C THR A 5 11.90 -10.28 -9.78
N ALA A 6 10.64 -9.92 -9.55
CA ALA A 6 9.56 -10.08 -10.50
C ALA A 6 8.94 -8.70 -10.77
N ASN A 7 8.82 -8.35 -12.04
CA ASN A 7 8.08 -7.16 -12.48
C ASN A 7 6.70 -7.58 -12.98
N TYR A 8 5.71 -6.71 -12.80
CA TYR A 8 4.41 -6.86 -13.41
C TYR A 8 4.38 -6.14 -14.77
N THR A 9 3.38 -6.42 -15.59
CA THR A 9 3.16 -5.74 -16.87
C THR A 9 2.37 -4.44 -16.66
N ASP A 10 2.80 -3.34 -17.26
CA ASP A 10 2.06 -2.08 -17.23
C ASP A 10 0.60 -2.28 -17.73
N GLY A 11 -0.35 -1.70 -17.02
CA GLY A 11 -1.79 -1.85 -17.24
C GLY A 11 -2.38 -3.19 -16.81
N SER A 12 -1.59 -4.11 -16.23
CA SER A 12 -2.11 -5.38 -15.71
C SER A 12 -3.12 -5.19 -14.58
N THR A 13 -3.97 -6.20 -14.37
CA THR A 13 -4.88 -6.28 -13.24
C THR A 13 -4.14 -6.11 -11.90
N PHE A 14 -2.94 -6.72 -11.77
CA PHE A 14 -2.06 -6.50 -10.62
C PHE A 14 -1.72 -5.02 -10.40
N GLU A 15 -1.34 -4.27 -11.44
CA GLU A 15 -1.02 -2.85 -11.29
C GLU A 15 -2.25 -2.05 -10.81
N VAL A 16 -3.40 -2.27 -11.43
CA VAL A 16 -4.65 -1.62 -11.04
C VAL A 16 -4.97 -1.90 -9.57
N ASN A 17 -4.86 -3.16 -9.15
CA ASN A 17 -5.13 -3.57 -7.78
C ASN A 17 -4.12 -3.00 -6.78
N MET A 18 -2.85 -2.90 -7.17
CA MET A 18 -1.81 -2.25 -6.38
C MET A 18 -2.07 -0.74 -6.22
N ARG A 19 -2.45 -0.03 -7.30
CA ARG A 19 -2.83 1.39 -7.22
C ARG A 19 -4.07 1.61 -6.35
N ASN A 20 -5.06 0.72 -6.44
CA ASN A 20 -6.24 0.75 -5.57
C ASN A 20 -5.88 0.52 -4.10
N LEU A 21 -4.95 -0.40 -3.83
CA LEU A 21 -4.44 -0.66 -2.49
C LEU A 21 -3.74 0.59 -1.90
N PHE A 22 -2.91 1.27 -2.69
CA PHE A 22 -2.24 2.51 -2.29
C PHE A 22 -3.23 3.65 -2.03
N SER A 23 -4.26 3.78 -2.88
CA SER A 23 -5.38 4.70 -2.64
C SER A 23 -6.10 4.38 -1.33
N THR A 24 -6.30 3.10 -1.02
CA THR A 24 -6.92 2.66 0.24
C THR A 24 -6.10 3.11 1.45
N PHE A 25 -4.77 2.97 1.40
CA PHE A 25 -3.90 3.41 2.49
C PHE A 25 -3.84 4.93 2.65
N THR A 26 -3.81 5.68 1.55
CA THR A 26 -3.70 7.15 1.59
C THR A 26 -4.99 7.85 2.01
N ASN A 27 -6.15 7.26 1.69
CA ASN A 27 -7.47 7.77 2.07
C ASN A 27 -7.97 7.21 3.41
N GLY A 28 -7.32 6.17 3.94
CA GLY A 28 -7.67 5.57 5.22
C GLY A 28 -7.50 6.56 6.38
N SER A 29 -8.49 6.62 7.28
CA SER A 29 -8.34 7.32 8.56
C SER A 29 -7.48 6.47 9.49
N LEU A 30 -6.17 6.69 9.45
CA LEU A 30 -5.23 5.97 10.29
C LEU A 30 -5.16 6.62 11.67
N SER A 31 -5.81 5.99 12.63
CA SER A 31 -5.63 6.27 14.06
C SER A 31 -4.32 5.67 14.60
N THR A 32 -3.76 4.70 13.88
CA THR A 32 -2.57 3.94 14.24
C THR A 32 -1.53 4.00 13.12
N GLY A 33 -0.24 4.01 13.45
CA GLY A 33 0.86 3.94 12.49
C GLY A 33 0.97 2.61 11.73
N PHE A 34 -0.08 1.80 11.68
CA PHE A 34 -0.12 0.50 11.00
C PHE A 34 -1.50 0.28 10.39
N SER A 35 -1.54 -0.32 9.21
CA SER A 35 -2.76 -0.81 8.56
C SER A 35 -2.45 -1.91 7.54
N ASN A 36 -3.43 -2.76 7.28
CA ASN A 36 -3.40 -3.74 6.19
C ASN A 36 -4.64 -3.58 5.31
N ALA A 37 -4.50 -4.00 4.06
CA ALA A 37 -5.61 -4.04 3.11
C ALA A 37 -5.37 -5.17 2.10
N THR A 38 -6.48 -5.61 1.51
CA THR A 38 -6.49 -6.58 0.42
C THR A 38 -7.39 -6.05 -0.68
N VAL A 39 -6.91 -6.04 -1.91
CA VAL A 39 -7.71 -5.73 -3.10
C VAL A 39 -7.84 -6.98 -3.95
N VAL A 40 -9.08 -7.31 -4.29
CA VAL A 40 -9.44 -8.47 -5.11
C VAL A 40 -10.26 -7.97 -6.29
N GLU A 41 -9.64 -7.86 -7.45
CA GLU A 41 -10.31 -7.52 -8.71
C GLU A 41 -9.74 -8.41 -9.82
N GLY A 42 -10.60 -9.05 -10.62
CA GLY A 42 -10.17 -9.95 -11.68
C GLY A 42 -9.41 -11.19 -11.15
N SER A 43 -8.31 -11.54 -11.82
CA SER A 43 -7.50 -12.74 -11.49
C SER A 43 -6.49 -12.53 -10.37
N ASP A 44 -6.16 -11.27 -10.07
CA ASP A 44 -5.01 -10.95 -9.24
C ASP A 44 -5.48 -10.45 -7.87
N THR A 45 -4.94 -11.03 -6.80
CA THR A 45 -5.16 -10.52 -5.45
C THR A 45 -3.90 -9.82 -4.97
N VAL A 46 -4.05 -8.59 -4.48
CA VAL A 46 -2.94 -7.83 -3.89
C VAL A 46 -3.18 -7.68 -2.40
N TYR A 47 -2.22 -8.16 -1.62
CA TYR A 47 -2.17 -7.99 -0.17
C TYR A 47 -1.10 -6.95 0.16
N GLY A 48 -1.37 -6.07 1.13
CA GLY A 48 -0.34 -5.18 1.61
C GLY A 48 -0.54 -4.72 3.04
N LEU A 49 0.54 -4.16 3.55
CA LEU A 49 0.63 -3.56 4.88
C LEU A 49 1.45 -2.27 4.78
N VAL A 50 1.07 -1.30 5.58
CA VAL A 50 1.84 -0.07 5.80
C VAL A 50 2.15 0.03 7.28
N GLN A 51 3.38 0.44 7.59
CA GLN A 51 3.83 0.65 8.95
C GLN A 51 4.75 1.88 9.01
N CYS A 52 4.37 2.83 9.85
CA CYS A 52 5.14 4.01 10.19
C CYS A 52 5.65 3.89 11.64
N ARG A 53 6.63 4.71 11.98
CA ARG A 53 7.22 4.74 13.33
C ARG A 53 6.17 5.21 14.35
N GLY A 54 5.99 4.48 15.45
CA GLY A 54 4.87 4.67 16.39
C GLY A 54 4.93 5.92 17.30
N ASP A 55 6.00 6.70 17.22
CA ASP A 55 6.20 7.97 17.96
C ASP A 55 5.81 9.20 17.13
N LEU A 56 5.24 9.01 15.92
CA LEU A 56 4.81 10.10 15.04
C LEU A 56 3.43 10.65 15.43
N GLY A 57 3.22 11.93 15.15
CA GLY A 57 1.89 12.55 15.22
C GLY A 57 1.00 12.16 14.03
N GLN A 58 -0.29 12.47 14.11
CA GLN A 58 -1.28 12.04 13.12
C GLN A 58 -0.98 12.52 11.69
N ASP A 59 -0.54 13.76 11.51
CA ASP A 59 -0.19 14.28 10.19
C ASP A 59 1.06 13.60 9.62
N SER A 60 2.04 13.32 10.48
CA SER A 60 3.24 12.59 10.08
C SER A 60 2.96 11.14 9.68
N TYR A 61 1.91 10.50 10.19
CA TYR A 61 1.46 9.19 9.69
C TYR A 61 0.93 9.28 8.25
N LYS A 62 0.12 10.30 7.96
CA LYS A 62 -0.43 10.51 6.62
C LYS A 62 0.69 10.78 5.60
N ASP A 63 1.67 11.60 5.97
CA ASP A 63 2.80 11.91 5.11
C ASP A 63 3.71 10.70 4.88
N CYS A 64 3.99 9.93 5.94
CA CYS A 64 4.74 8.68 5.85
C CYS A 64 4.11 7.72 4.82
N ILE A 65 2.80 7.55 4.85
CA ILE A 65 2.10 6.62 3.97
C ILE A 65 1.98 7.15 2.55
N ARG A 66 1.65 8.44 2.38
CA ARG A 66 1.64 9.08 1.06
C ARG A 66 2.99 8.95 0.37
N ASN A 67 4.08 9.24 1.06
CA ASN A 67 5.43 9.14 0.49
C ASN A 67 5.81 7.70 0.16
N SER A 68 5.42 6.73 1.00
CA SER A 68 5.75 5.32 0.78
C SER A 68 4.93 4.65 -0.34
N THR A 69 3.79 5.24 -0.69
CA THR A 69 2.86 4.72 -1.71
C THR A 69 2.83 5.57 -2.98
N HIS A 70 3.67 6.60 -3.05
CA HIS A 70 3.83 7.41 -4.25
C HIS A 70 4.55 6.58 -5.32
N GLN A 71 3.89 6.38 -6.46
CA GLN A 71 4.48 5.81 -7.68
C GLN A 71 4.88 6.91 -8.64
#